data_AF-A0A4P5TP84-F1
#
_entry.id   AF-A0A4P5TP84-F1
#
_cell.length_a   1.000
_cell.length_b   1.000
_cell.length_c   1.000
_cell.angle_alpha   90.00
_cell.angle_beta   90.00
_cell.angle_gamma   90.00
#
_symmetry.space_group_name_H-M   'P 1'
#
loop_
_entity.id
_entity.type
_entity.pdbx_description
1 polymer ?
#
loop_
_entity_poly.entity_id
_entity_poly.type
_entity_poly.pdbx_seq_one_letter_code
_entity_poly.pdbx_strand_id
1 'polypeptide(L)'
;MIYLILAIGVFSTVFGAISYSLLRKREGVMYKIFGHDVPREWTSFGLFIFGCFLIIMFLVVEVEPQFYKTRSLQYPSNQIFHLIDELHLDT
;
A
#
# COMPACT_ATOMS: atom_id res chain seq x y z
N MET A 1 -1.71 6.65 15.11
CA MET A 1 -1.35 5.20 15.07
C MET A 1 -1.25 4.67 13.64
N ILE A 2 -2.13 5.06 12.72
CA ILE A 2 -2.14 4.51 11.35
C ILE A 2 -0.89 4.84 10.51
N TYR A 3 -0.29 6.04 10.70
CA TYR A 3 0.98 6.40 10.06
C TYR A 3 2.17 5.55 10.53
N LEU A 4 2.09 4.96 11.73
CA LEU A 4 3.11 4.02 12.21
C LEU A 4 3.07 2.72 11.40
N ILE A 5 1.88 2.25 11.02
CA ILE A 5 1.70 1.07 10.16
C ILE A 5 2.29 1.34 8.78
N LEU A 6 2.06 2.53 8.22
CA LEU A 6 2.68 2.94 6.96
C LEU A 6 4.22 2.99 7.08
N ALA A 7 4.75 3.58 8.14
CA ALA A 7 6.20 3.66 8.36
C ALA A 7 6.83 2.25 8.48
N ILE A 8 6.19 1.33 9.22
CA ILE A 8 6.64 -0.06 9.34
C ILE A 8 6.54 -0.78 7.98
N GLY A 9 5.45 -0.58 7.24
CA GLY A 9 5.25 -1.15 5.91
C GLY A 9 6.33 -0.71 4.92
N VAL A 10 6.58 0.60 4.85
CA VAL A 10 7.63 1.18 3.99
C VAL A 10 9.01 0.67 4.41
N PHE A 11 9.33 0.69 5.70
CA PHE A 11 10.60 0.20 6.21
C PHE A 11 10.81 -1.28 5.86
N SER A 12 9.81 -2.14 6.11
CA SER A 12 9.87 -3.57 5.79
C SER A 12 10.02 -3.83 4.29
N THR A 13 9.33 -3.05 3.45
CA THR A 13 9.42 -3.15 1.99
C THR A 13 10.81 -2.77 1.49
N VAL A 14 11.33 -1.61 1.92
CA VAL A 14 12.65 -1.12 1.52
C VAL A 14 13.74 -2.05 2.03
N PHE A 15 13.67 -2.46 3.30
CA PHE A 15 14.64 -3.38 3.89
C PHE A 15 14.62 -4.76 3.22
N GLY A 16 13.42 -5.31 2.92
CA GLY A 16 13.25 -6.56 2.20
C GLY A 16 13.80 -6.49 0.77
N ALA A 17 13.52 -5.41 0.04
CA ALA A 17 14.00 -5.19 -1.32
C ALA A 17 15.53 -5.02 -1.39
N ILE A 18 16.11 -4.21 -0.50
CA ILE A 18 17.55 -4.02 -0.41
C ILE A 18 18.24 -5.33 -0.02
N SER A 19 17.73 -6.03 0.99
CA SER A 19 18.26 -7.31 1.40
C SER A 19 18.24 -8.30 0.24
N TYR A 20 17.10 -8.49 -0.41
CA TYR A 20 16.96 -9.39 -1.55
C TYR A 20 17.94 -9.04 -2.70
N SER A 21 18.08 -7.75 -3.03
CA SER A 21 18.95 -7.26 -4.10
C SER A 21 20.45 -7.42 -3.79
N LEU A 22 20.86 -7.20 -2.54
CA LEU A 22 22.24 -7.41 -2.09
C LEU A 22 22.59 -8.89 -1.98
N LEU A 23 21.61 -9.74 -1.63
CA LEU A 23 21.78 -11.17 -1.42
C LEU A 23 21.86 -11.98 -2.71
N ARG A 24 21.22 -11.53 -3.78
CA ARG A 24 21.38 -12.14 -5.12
C ARG A 24 22.84 -12.18 -5.60
N LYS A 25 23.73 -11.38 -4.99
CA LYS A 25 25.18 -11.40 -5.27
C LYS A 25 25.97 -12.36 -4.37
N ARG A 26 25.35 -12.96 -3.35
CA ARG A 26 25.94 -13.88 -2.37
C ARG A 26 25.01 -15.07 -2.16
N GLU A 27 24.90 -15.91 -3.18
CA GLU A 27 24.16 -17.18 -3.11
C GLU A 27 24.71 -18.05 -1.95
N GLY A 28 23.81 -18.72 -1.23
CA GLY A 28 24.17 -19.74 -0.24
C GLY A 28 24.23 -19.31 1.25
N VAL A 29 23.83 -18.09 1.61
CA VAL A 29 23.75 -17.68 3.02
C VAL A 29 22.43 -18.14 3.66
N MET A 30 22.51 -19.02 4.66
CA MET A 30 21.36 -19.52 5.43
C MET A 30 21.16 -18.69 6.71
N TYR A 31 19.90 -18.47 7.10
CA TYR A 31 19.55 -17.95 8.42
C TYR A 31 18.89 -19.05 9.25
N LYS A 32 19.23 -19.12 10.53
CA LYS A 32 18.50 -19.95 11.48
C LYS A 32 17.33 -19.17 12.06
N ILE A 33 16.12 -19.57 11.70
CA ILE A 33 14.87 -19.06 12.27
C ILE A 33 14.21 -20.24 13.00
N PHE A 34 13.99 -20.11 14.31
CA PHE A 34 13.45 -21.19 15.15
C PHE A 34 14.20 -22.53 15.04
N GLY A 35 15.52 -22.49 14.79
CA GLY A 35 16.36 -23.68 14.65
C GLY A 35 16.33 -24.33 13.26
N HIS A 36 15.49 -23.85 12.34
CA HIS A 36 15.47 -24.31 10.96
C HIS A 36 16.33 -23.42 10.07
N ASP A 37 17.09 -24.05 9.17
CA ASP A 37 17.87 -23.35 8.16
C ASP A 37 16.93 -22.89 7.05
N VAL A 38 16.64 -21.59 7.03
CA VAL A 38 15.81 -20.95 6.03
C VAL A 38 16.73 -20.17 5.09
N PRO A 39 16.57 -20.32 3.76
CA PRO A 39 17.34 -19.53 2.83
C PRO A 39 17.02 -18.04 3.05
N ARG A 40 18.07 -17.25 3.22
CA ARG A 40 17.98 -15.83 3.55
C ARG A 40 17.19 -15.01 2.50
N GLU A 41 17.17 -15.50 1.26
CA GLU A 41 16.35 -14.97 0.17
C GLU A 41 14.86 -15.06 0.48
N TRP A 42 14.39 -16.18 1.04
CA TRP A 42 12.99 -16.38 1.40
C TRP A 42 12.56 -15.48 2.54
N THR A 43 13.42 -15.27 3.54
CA THR A 43 13.16 -14.31 4.62
C THR A 43 13.05 -12.88 4.10
N SER A 44 13.95 -12.50 3.19
CA SER A 44 13.98 -11.15 2.59
C SER A 44 12.75 -10.90 1.70
N PHE A 45 12.37 -11.93 0.92
CA PHE A 45 11.15 -11.91 0.12
C PHE A 45 9.89 -11.83 1.00
N GLY A 46 9.84 -12.59 2.10
CA GLY A 46 8.75 -12.51 3.07
C GLY A 46 8.60 -11.13 3.70
N LEU A 47 9.70 -10.49 4.10
CA LEU A 47 9.70 -9.11 4.62
C LEU A 47 9.20 -8.09 3.59
N PHE A 48 9.58 -8.28 2.32
CA PHE A 48 9.10 -7.44 1.22
C PHE A 48 7.59 -7.58 1.03
N ILE A 49 7.09 -8.81 0.90
CA ILE A 49 5.65 -9.09 0.73
C ILE A 49 4.84 -8.57 1.93
N PHE A 50 5.32 -8.79 3.15
CA PHE A 50 4.68 -8.27 4.37
C PHE A 50 4.61 -6.74 4.36
N GLY A 51 5.70 -6.07 3.96
CA GLY A 51 5.73 -4.61 3.83
C GLY A 51 4.71 -4.09 2.81
N CYS A 52 4.65 -4.70 1.63
CA CYS A 52 3.67 -4.37 0.60
C CYS A 52 2.23 -4.55 1.10
N PHE A 53 1.96 -5.64 1.82
CA PHE A 53 0.64 -5.90 2.39
C PHE A 53 0.21 -4.78 3.35
N LEU A 54 1.08 -4.34 4.26
CA LEU A 54 0.78 -3.25 5.19
C LEU A 54 0.51 -1.92 4.46
N ILE A 55 1.25 -1.63 3.38
CA ILE A 55 1.03 -0.43 2.57
C ILE A 55 -0.33 -0.49 1.85
N ILE A 56 -0.66 -1.63 1.24
CA ILE A 56 -1.95 -1.82 0.56
C ILE A 56 -3.10 -1.68 1.57
N MET A 57 -2.97 -2.32 2.75
CA MET A 57 -4.00 -2.23 3.78
C MET A 57 -4.19 -0.78 4.26
N PHE A 58 -3.10 -0.02 4.42
CA PHE A 58 -3.18 1.40 4.71
C PHE A 58 -3.90 2.18 3.60
N LEU A 59 -3.59 1.89 2.34
CA LEU A 59 -4.20 2.56 1.18
C LEU A 59 -5.71 2.31 1.12
N VAL A 60 -6.14 1.08 1.39
CA VAL A 60 -7.56 0.70 1.44
C VAL A 60 -8.28 1.32 2.64
N VAL A 61 -7.66 1.35 3.82
CA VAL A 61 -8.32 1.83 5.05
C VAL A 61 -8.40 3.36 5.11
N GLU A 62 -7.36 4.07 4.67
CA GLU A 62 -7.28 5.53 4.82
C GLU A 62 -7.46 6.29 3.51
N VAL A 63 -6.81 5.86 2.43
CA VAL A 63 -6.80 6.65 1.19
C VAL A 63 -8.11 6.50 0.44
N GLU A 64 -8.63 5.28 0.31
CA GLU A 64 -9.87 5.02 -0.41
C GLU A 64 -11.08 5.78 0.17
N PRO A 65 -11.36 5.74 1.50
CA PRO A 65 -12.49 6.48 2.07
C PRO A 65 -12.32 8.00 1.98
N GLN A 66 -11.09 8.50 2.11
CA GLN A 66 -10.81 9.93 1.95
C GLN A 66 -11.06 10.37 0.50
N PHE A 67 -10.69 9.56 -0.48
CA PHE A 67 -10.93 9.84 -1.89
C PHE A 67 -12.43 9.95 -2.20
N TYR A 68 -13.25 9.02 -1.69
CA TYR A 68 -14.70 9.07 -1.84
C TYR A 68 -15.34 10.24 -1.09
N LYS A 69 -14.90 10.54 0.14
CA LYS A 69 -15.36 11.73 0.89
C LYS A 69 -15.05 13.02 0.12
N THR A 70 -13.86 13.14 -0.44
CA THR A 70 -13.44 14.35 -1.15
C THR A 70 -14.19 14.52 -2.47
N ARG A 71 -14.48 13.43 -3.20
CA ARG A 71 -15.36 13.46 -4.39
C ARG A 71 -16.76 13.96 -4.08
N SER A 72 -17.35 13.57 -2.95
CA SER A 72 -18.68 14.06 -2.55
C SER A 72 -18.72 15.56 -2.23
N LEU A 73 -17.58 16.15 -1.87
CA LEU A 73 -17.44 17.59 -1.65
C LEU A 73 -17.21 18.38 -2.95
N GLN A 74 -16.59 17.74 -3.95
CA GLN A 74 -16.24 18.38 -5.22
C GLN A 74 -17.41 18.42 -6.21
N TYR A 75 -18.40 17.54 -6.04
CA TYR A 75 -19.71 17.63 -6.68
C TYR A 75 -20.78 17.75 -5.59
N PRO A 76 -21.02 18.94 -5.03
CA PRO A 76 -22.18 19.13 -4.17
C PRO A 76 -23.40 18.71 -4.98
N SER A 77 -24.22 17.81 -4.44
CA SER A 77 -25.39 17.23 -5.13
C SER A 77 -26.24 18.29 -5.83
N ASN A 78 -26.32 19.48 -5.23
CA ASN A 78 -27.06 20.62 -5.77
C ASN A 78 -26.53 21.14 -7.12
N GLN A 79 -25.23 21.04 -7.41
CA GLN A 79 -24.66 21.43 -8.71
C GLN A 79 -24.93 20.41 -9.82
N ILE A 80 -25.06 19.11 -9.48
CA ILE A 80 -25.45 18.08 -10.45
C ILE A 80 -26.89 18.31 -10.89
N PHE A 81 -27.81 18.59 -9.96
CA PHE A 81 -29.20 18.92 -10.30
C PHE A 81 -29.28 20.19 -11.14
N HIS A 82 -28.50 21.22 -10.80
CA HIS A 82 -28.45 22.46 -11.59
C HIS A 82 -27.94 22.25 -13.01
N LEU A 83 -26.94 21.38 -13.22
CA LEU A 83 -26.43 21.04 -14.56
C LEU A 83 -27.44 20.21 -15.37
N ILE A 84 -28.20 19.32 -14.72
CA ILE A 84 -29.23 18.50 -15.38
C ILE A 84 -30.43 19.36 -15.79
N ASP A 85 -30.81 20.33 -14.95
CA ASP A 85 -31.87 21.29 -15.25
C ASP A 85 -31.46 22.23 -16.40
N GLU A 86 -30.21 22.70 -16.44
CA GLU A 86 -29.70 23.49 -17.58
C GLU A 86 -29.69 22.68 -18.88
N LEU A 87 -29.38 21.38 -18.84
CA LEU A 87 -29.35 20.53 -20.03
C LEU A 87 -30.74 20.16 -20.58
N HIS A 88 -31.80 20.20 -19.74
CA HIS A 88 -33.18 19.94 -20.17
C HIS A 88 -33.89 21.17 -20.75
N LEU A 89 -33.34 22.38 -20.57
CA LEU A 89 -33.94 23.62 -21.06
C LEU A 89 -33.60 23.95 -22.53
N ASP A 90 -32.68 23.20 -23.15
CA ASP A 90 -32.24 23.40 -24.55
C ASP A 90 -32.91 22.44 -25.56
N THR A 91 -33.88 21.61 -25.14
CA THR A 91 -34.73 20.75 -26.00
C THR A 91 -36.19 21.17 -25.96
#